data_AF-X1F9L8-F1
#
_entry.id   AF-X1F9L8-F1
#
_cell.length_a   1.000
_cell.length_b   1.000
_cell.length_c   1.000
_cell.angle_alpha   90.00
_cell.angle_beta   90.00
_cell.angle_gamma   90.00
#
_symmetry.space_group_name_H-M   'P 1'
#
loop_
_entity.id
_entity.type
_entity.pdbx_description
1 polymer ?
#
loop_
_entity_poly.entity_id
_entity_poly.type
_entity_poly.pdbx_seq_one_letter_code
_entity_poly.pdbx_strand_id
1 'polypeptide(L)'
;MKYANDVYEVIRNKFLELNQAITNFNIGSRIRSLFESVALAIEEVWFRIDTMYQGLFAATAHETDLDRRALELGITRRAAKNSTGYVRFYGTQSTQIPEDTICSTDT
;
A
#
# COMPACT_ATOMS: atom_id res chain seq x y z
N MET A 1 0.10 2.99 -13.05
CA MET A 1 1.53 3.30 -12.94
C MET A 1 2.26 2.71 -14.15
N LYS A 2 2.45 3.48 -15.23
CA LYS A 2 2.99 2.95 -16.50
C LYS A 2 4.52 2.89 -16.53
N TYR A 3 5.20 3.45 -15.52
CA TYR A 3 6.66 3.64 -15.51
C TYR A 3 7.41 2.71 -14.57
N ALA A 4 6.76 2.05 -13.59
CA ALA A 4 7.45 1.25 -12.58
C ALA A 4 8.16 0.03 -13.20
N ASN A 5 7.52 -0.67 -14.14
CA ASN A 5 8.10 -1.85 -14.80
C ASN A 5 9.20 -1.50 -15.82
N ASP A 6 9.39 -0.22 -16.13
CA ASP A 6 10.34 0.24 -17.15
C ASP A 6 11.62 0.83 -16.53
N VAL A 7 11.67 1.09 -15.22
CA VAL A 7 12.83 1.74 -14.59
C VAL A 7 14.07 0.85 -14.68
N TYR A 8 13.95 -0.43 -14.35
CA TYR A 8 15.04 -1.40 -14.51
C TYR A 8 15.54 -1.44 -15.95
N GLU A 9 14.66 -1.60 -16.93
CA GLU A 9 15.01 -1.71 -18.35
C GLU A 9 15.65 -0.42 -18.88
N VAL A 10 15.14 0.75 -18.48
CA VAL A 10 15.72 2.06 -18.84
C VAL A 10 17.10 2.25 -18.25
N ILE A 11 17.31 1.90 -16.97
CA ILE A 11 18.62 2.01 -16.33
C ILE A 11 19.61 1.05 -16.99
N ARG A 12 19.20 -0.21 -17.23
CA ARG A 12 20.03 -1.21 -17.91
C ARG A 12 20.46 -0.74 -19.30
N ASN A 13 19.53 -0.23 -20.09
CA ASN A 13 19.80 0.22 -21.46
C ASN A 13 20.69 1.47 -21.47
N LYS A 14 20.45 2.44 -20.58
CA LYS A 14 21.37 3.59 -20.42
C LYS A 14 22.78 3.15 -20.01
N PHE A 15 22.88 2.12 -19.18
CA PHE A 15 24.18 1.62 -18.74
C PHE A 15 24.99 1.04 -19.90
N LEU A 16 24.33 0.29 -20.78
CA LEU A 16 24.89 -0.23 -22.03
C LEU A 16 25.31 0.89 -22.99
N GLU A 17 24.48 1.93 -23.14
CA GLU A 17 24.77 3.08 -23.99
C GLU A 17 25.98 3.90 -23.52
N LEU A 18 26.12 4.09 -22.20
CA LEU A 18 27.20 4.90 -21.62
C LEU A 18 28.53 4.16 -21.52
N ASN A 19 28.52 2.83 -21.44
CA ASN A 19 29.71 2.02 -21.18
C ASN A 19 30.08 1.11 -22.36
N GLN A 20 30.10 1.68 -23.57
CA GLN A 20 30.46 0.99 -24.82
C GLN A 20 31.88 0.40 -24.81
N ALA A 21 32.74 0.86 -23.89
CA ALA A 21 34.09 0.33 -23.69
C ALA A 21 34.11 -1.06 -23.04
N ILE A 22 33.02 -1.51 -22.42
CA ILE A 22 32.94 -2.83 -21.80
C ILE A 22 32.59 -3.86 -22.87
N THR A 23 33.59 -4.63 -23.27
CA THR A 23 33.48 -5.60 -24.37
C THR A 23 32.78 -6.91 -24.01
N ASN A 24 32.68 -7.27 -22.72
CA ASN A 24 32.02 -8.50 -22.26
C ASN A 24 30.78 -8.22 -21.40
N PHE A 25 29.67 -7.93 -22.08
CA PHE A 25 28.36 -7.68 -21.47
C PHE A 25 27.31 -8.74 -21.85
N ASN A 26 27.76 -9.95 -22.18
CA ASN A 26 26.88 -11.05 -22.54
C ASN A 26 26.10 -11.56 -21.32
N ILE A 27 24.97 -12.24 -21.57
CA ILE A 27 24.22 -12.96 -20.53
C ILE A 27 25.16 -13.97 -19.86
N GLY A 28 25.29 -13.89 -18.53
CA GLY A 28 26.24 -14.70 -17.75
C GLY A 28 27.58 -14.03 -17.45
N SER A 29 27.84 -12.82 -17.97
CA SER A 29 28.98 -12.01 -17.55
C SER A 29 28.82 -11.54 -16.11
N ARG A 30 29.86 -11.72 -15.29
CA ARG A 30 29.88 -11.22 -13.90
C ARG A 30 29.69 -9.70 -13.82
N ILE A 31 30.22 -8.98 -14.80
CA ILE A 31 30.12 -7.53 -14.89
C ILE A 31 28.67 -7.13 -15.15
N ARG A 32 28.00 -7.82 -16.07
CA ARG A 32 26.58 -7.59 -16.35
C ARG A 32 25.71 -7.85 -15.12
N SER A 33 25.89 -8.98 -14.45
CA SER A 33 25.12 -9.32 -13.25
C SER A 33 25.31 -8.32 -12.10
N LEU A 34 26.50 -7.72 -11.98
CA LEU A 34 26.76 -6.66 -11.01
C LEU A 34 25.98 -5.37 -11.36
N PHE A 35 25.88 -5.02 -12.64
CA PHE A 35 25.10 -3.84 -13.03
C PHE A 35 23.59 -4.07 -12.93
N GLU A 36 23.12 -5.28 -13.25
CA GLU A 36 21.72 -5.65 -13.06
C GLU A 36 21.32 -5.58 -11.58
N SER A 37 22.19 -6.02 -10.65
CA SER A 37 21.90 -5.91 -9.22
C SER A 37 21.87 -4.47 -8.72
N VAL A 38 22.77 -3.61 -9.22
CA VAL A 38 22.74 -2.17 -8.92
C VAL A 38 21.48 -1.51 -9.48
N ALA A 39 21.08 -1.83 -10.70
CA ALA A 39 19.86 -1.31 -11.31
C ALA A 39 18.61 -1.69 -10.51
N LEU A 40 18.55 -2.95 -10.04
CA LEU A 40 17.45 -3.43 -9.20
C LEU A 40 17.40 -2.72 -7.84
N ALA A 41 18.55 -2.48 -7.21
CA ALA A 41 18.61 -1.71 -5.97
C ALA A 41 18.14 -0.25 -6.16
N ILE A 42 18.49 0.38 -7.29
CA ILE A 42 18.03 1.73 -7.62
C ILE A 42 16.52 1.76 -7.87
N GLU A 43 15.97 0.77 -8.56
CA GLU A 43 14.53 0.63 -8.79
C GLU A 43 13.76 0.51 -7.46
N GLU A 44 14.25 -0.30 -6.53
CA GLU A 44 13.63 -0.43 -5.22
C GLU A 44 13.64 0.91 -4.45
N VAL A 45 14.75 1.63 -4.47
CA VAL A 45 14.85 2.97 -3.86
C VAL A 45 13.89 3.95 -4.53
N TRP A 46 13.79 3.91 -5.87
CA TRP A 46 12.88 4.76 -6.61
C TRP A 46 11.42 4.51 -6.23
N PHE A 47 11.01 3.25 -6.12
CA PHE A 47 9.66 2.87 -5.70
C PHE A 47 9.35 3.37 -4.29
N ARG A 48 10.30 3.25 -3.35
CA ARG A 48 10.15 3.77 -1.99
C ARG A 48 9.99 5.29 -1.98
N ILE A 49 10.79 6.01 -2.76
CA ILE A 49 10.70 7.47 -2.89
C ILE A 49 9.34 7.87 -3.47
N ASP A 50 8.90 7.22 -4.54
CA ASP A 50 7.62 7.51 -5.17
C ASP A 50 6.44 7.26 -4.20
N THR A 51 6.48 6.17 -3.45
CA THR A 51 5.50 5.87 -2.40
C THR A 51 5.48 6.94 -1.32
N MET A 52 6.64 7.41 -0.87
CA MET A 52 6.72 8.52 0.09
C MET A 52 6.17 9.83 -0.49
N TYR A 53 6.43 10.13 -1.76
CA TYR A 53 5.88 11.30 -2.44
C TYR A 53 4.37 11.24 -2.55
N GLN A 54 3.79 10.07 -2.84
CA GLN A 54 2.33 9.89 -2.87
C GLN A 54 1.71 10.10 -1.47
N GLY A 55 2.41 9.70 -0.40
CA GLY A 55 1.99 9.97 0.99
C GLY A 55 2.13 11.44 1.45
N LEU A 56 2.80 12.30 0.66
CA LEU A 56 2.95 13.71 0.97
C LEU A 56 1.66 14.50 0.73
N PHE A 57 0.91 14.15 -0.31
CA PHE A 57 -0.31 14.87 -0.69
C PHE A 57 -1.56 14.15 -0.20
N ALA A 58 -2.48 14.86 0.45
CA ALA A 58 -3.73 14.29 0.94
C ALA A 58 -4.61 13.67 -0.18
N ALA A 59 -4.47 14.13 -1.43
CA ALA A 59 -5.22 13.59 -2.56
C ALA A 59 -4.74 12.19 -3.01
N THR A 60 -3.50 11.83 -2.70
CA THR A 60 -2.85 10.57 -3.12
C THR A 60 -2.44 9.69 -1.93
N ALA A 61 -2.48 10.22 -0.71
CA ALA A 61 -2.20 9.48 0.50
C ALA A 61 -3.34 8.50 0.81
N HIS A 62 -2.97 7.31 1.30
CA HIS A 62 -3.91 6.26 1.67
C HIS A 62 -3.86 5.97 3.17
N GLU A 63 -4.96 5.44 3.70
CA GLU A 63 -5.09 4.91 5.06
C GLU A 63 -4.46 5.78 6.16
N THR A 64 -3.38 5.30 6.80
CA THR A 64 -2.72 5.93 7.94
C THR A 64 -1.97 7.20 7.57
N ASP A 65 -1.45 7.30 6.35
CA ASP A 65 -0.79 8.52 5.87
C ASP A 65 -1.82 9.62 5.63
N LEU A 66 -3.00 9.27 5.10
CA LEU A 66 -4.10 10.21 4.99
C LEU A 66 -4.58 10.68 6.37
N ASP A 67 -4.70 9.78 7.34
CA ASP A 67 -5.09 10.12 8.71
C ASP A 67 -4.06 11.06 9.37
N ARG A 68 -2.75 10.87 9.14
CA ARG A 68 -1.70 11.79 9.60
C ARG A 68 -1.82 13.17 8.95
N ARG A 69 -2.07 13.23 7.64
CA ARG A 69 -2.27 14.50 6.91
C ARG A 69 -3.53 15.23 7.35
N ALA A 70 -4.62 14.49 7.58
CA ALA A 70 -5.84 15.05 8.13
C ALA A 70 -5.61 15.62 9.54
N LEU A 71 -4.84 14.91 10.37
CA LEU A 71 -4.47 15.35 11.72
C LEU A 71 -3.68 16.66 11.71
N GLU A 72 -2.77 16.87 10.75
CA GLU A 72 -2.04 18.15 10.57
C GLU A 72 -3.01 19.33 10.36
N LEU A 73 -4.17 19.08 9.76
CA LEU A 73 -5.25 20.05 9.55
C LEU A 73 -6.30 20.06 10.67
N GLY A 74 -6.08 19.31 11.75
CA GLY A 74 -7.02 19.19 12.87
C GLY A 74 -8.24 18.31 12.59
N ILE A 75 -8.23 17.53 11.51
CA ILE A 75 -9.30 16.62 11.12
C ILE A 75 -8.96 15.21 11.60
N THR A 76 -9.90 14.52 12.25
CA THR A 76 -9.72 13.14 12.72
C THR A 76 -10.78 12.21 12.17
N ARG A 77 -10.38 10.97 11.88
CA ARG A 77 -11.32 9.91 11.46
C ARG A 77 -12.22 9.56 12.65
N ARG A 78 -13.53 9.57 12.42
CA ARG A 78 -14.50 9.09 13.42
C ARG A 78 -14.37 7.58 13.54
N ALA A 79 -14.15 7.11 14.76
CA ALA A 79 -14.14 5.68 15.05
C ALA A 79 -15.49 5.04 14.68
N ALA A 80 -15.44 3.79 14.22
CA ALA A 80 -16.64 3.00 14.02
C ALA A 80 -17.43 2.93 15.33
N LYS A 81 -18.74 3.11 15.24
CA LYS A 81 -19.66 3.00 16.38
C LYS A 81 -20.63 1.86 16.11
N ASN A 82 -20.99 1.15 17.16
CA ASN A 82 -22.03 0.12 17.09
C ASN A 82 -23.33 0.74 16.57
N SER A 83 -24.02 0.00 15.70
CA SER A 83 -25.37 0.36 15.29
C SER A 83 -26.33 0.15 16.47
N THR A 84 -27.29 1.07 16.62
CA THR A 84 -28.37 0.94 17.60
C THR A 84 -29.66 0.66 16.85
N GLY A 85 -30.33 -0.44 17.20
CA GLY A 85 -31.60 -0.84 16.61
C GLY A 85 -32.52 -1.44 17.67
N TYR A 86 -33.82 -1.45 17.37
CA TYR A 86 -34.82 -2.06 18.24
C TYR A 86 -35.31 -3.36 17.59
N VAL A 87 -35.29 -4.45 18.37
CA VAL A 87 -35.83 -5.75 17.98
C VAL A 87 -36.98 -6.10 18.91
N ARG A 88 -38.08 -6.62 18.35
CA ARG A 88 -39.22 -7.09 19.12
C ARG A 88 -39.21 -8.61 19.14
N PHE A 89 -39.17 -9.18 20.35
CA PHE A 89 -39.29 -10.61 20.59
C PHE A 89 -40.72 -10.97 21.02
N TYR A 90 -41.17 -12.15 20.63
CA TYR A 90 -42.44 -12.72 21.07
C TYR A 90 -42.16 -14.01 21.86
N GLY A 91 -42.86 -14.20 22.99
CA GLY A 91 -42.64 -15.33 23.90
C GLY A 91 -43.87 -15.61 24.78
N THR A 92 -43.79 -16.66 25.60
CA THR A 92 -44.85 -17.04 26.55
C THR A 92 -44.80 -16.15 27.82
N GLN A 93 -45.86 -16.21 28.64
CA GLN A 93 -45.97 -15.42 29.87
C GLN A 93 -44.78 -15.73 30.81
N SER A 94 -44.08 -14.67 31.25
CA SER A 94 -42.83 -14.71 32.06
C SER A 94 -41.51 -14.97 31.31
N THR A 95 -41.48 -14.86 29.97
CA THR A 95 -40.21 -14.90 29.22
C THR A 95 -39.34 -13.70 29.58
N GLN A 96 -38.12 -13.95 30.08
CA GLN A 96 -37.12 -12.92 30.39
C GLN A 96 -35.99 -13.00 29.36
N ILE A 97 -35.62 -11.84 28.82
CA ILE A 97 -34.44 -11.72 27.94
C ILE A 97 -33.41 -10.89 28.72
N PRO A 98 -32.32 -11.51 29.20
CA PRO A 98 -31.31 -10.80 29.97
C PRO A 98 -30.56 -9.79 29.10
N GLU A 99 -29.96 -8.79 29.75
CA GLU A 99 -29.01 -7.89 29.10
C GLU A 99 -27.85 -8.70 28.48
N ASP A 100 -27.28 -8.18 27.41
CA ASP A 100 -26.21 -8.82 26.62
C ASP A 100 -26.57 -10.15 25.92
N THR A 101 -27.87 -10.44 25.75
CA THR A 101 -28.29 -11.56 24.90
C THR A 101 -27.78 -11.38 23.47
N ILE A 102 -26.95 -12.31 23.00
CA ILE A 102 -26.39 -12.29 21.65
C ILE A 102 -27.46 -12.73 20.66
N CYS A 103 -27.83 -11.85 19.75
CA CYS A 103 -28.71 -12.16 18.61
C CYS A 103 -27.87 -12.16 17.34
N SER A 104 -27.92 -13.25 16.57
CA SER A 104 -27.28 -13.34 15.26
C SER A 104 -28.36 -13.63 14.22
N THR A 105 -28.21 -13.03 13.03
CA THR A 105 -28.96 -13.40 11.83
C THR A 105 -27.99 -14.10 10.89
N ASP A 106 -28.36 -15.27 10.39
CA ASP A 106 -27.60 -15.86 9.28
C ASP A 106 -27.76 -14.97 8.05
N THR A 107 -26.63 -14.59 7.47
CA THR A 107 -26.54 -13.82 6.23
C THR A 107 -27.20 -14.53 5.06
#